data_AF-A0A3B8P5Y3-F1
#
_entry.id   AF-A0A3B8P5Y3-F1
#
_cell.length_a   1.000
_cell.length_b   1.000
_cell.length_c   1.000
_cell.angle_alpha   90.00
_cell.angle_beta   90.00
_cell.angle_gamma   90.00
#
_symmetry.space_group_name_H-M   'P 1'
#
loop_
_entity.id
_entity.type
_entity.pdbx_description
1 polymer ?
#
loop_
_entity_poly.entity_id
_entity_poly.type
_entity_poly.pdbx_seq_one_letter_code
_entity_poly.pdbx_strand_id
1 'polypeptide(L)'
;MLRKLSLAIAVSCASNGVVWAAAVPMTVRTDLVSVYQEAVDNNADLAAARADYGARREVVPQARAGLLPNLSAGADMMHTRTKLDEPSITSNRSGNAWS
;
A
#
# COMPACT_ATOMS: atom_id res chain seq x y z
N MET A 1 -10.90 39.99 4.87
CA MET A 1 -10.35 38.62 4.70
C MET A 1 -9.03 38.54 5.43
N LEU A 2 -8.99 38.02 6.64
CA LEU A 2 -7.75 37.80 7.40
C LEU A 2 -8.06 36.88 8.59
N ARG A 3 -7.35 35.75 8.71
CA ARG A 3 -6.94 35.13 9.98
C ARG A 3 -6.18 33.82 9.70
N LYS A 4 -4.86 33.93 9.65
CA LYS A 4 -3.94 32.81 9.89
C LYS A 4 -3.83 32.68 11.40
N LEU A 5 -4.35 31.58 11.96
CA LEU A 5 -4.26 31.31 13.40
C LEU A 5 -3.03 30.42 13.63
N SER A 6 -1.91 31.02 13.99
CA SER A 6 -0.74 30.31 14.51
C SER A 6 -1.02 29.96 15.97
N LEU A 7 -1.21 28.67 16.26
CA LEU A 7 -1.42 28.16 17.61
C LEU A 7 -0.05 27.78 18.21
N ALA A 8 0.50 28.64 19.05
CA ALA A 8 1.66 28.35 19.89
C ALA A 8 1.16 28.15 21.33
N ILE A 9 1.33 26.95 21.89
CA ILE A 9 1.05 26.67 23.30
C ILE A 9 2.40 26.50 23.99
N ALA A 10 2.75 27.47 24.84
CA ALA A 10 3.92 27.45 25.69
C ALA A 10 3.53 27.03 27.12
N VAL A 11 4.18 25.96 27.58
CA VAL A 11 4.92 25.82 28.86
C VAL A 11 4.37 26.50 30.12
N SER A 12 4.11 25.70 31.17
CA SER A 12 4.57 25.89 32.57
C SER A 12 3.92 24.84 33.49
N CYS A 13 4.37 24.52 34.71
CA CYS A 13 5.62 24.00 35.27
C CYS A 13 5.28 23.41 36.66
N ALA A 14 6.14 22.54 37.19
CA ALA A 14 6.37 22.27 38.62
C ALA A 14 5.24 21.70 39.53
N SER A 15 5.38 20.40 39.86
CA SER A 15 5.12 19.91 41.22
C SER A 15 6.14 18.82 41.61
N ASN A 16 7.22 19.27 42.23
CA ASN A 16 7.97 18.66 43.34
C ASN A 16 7.97 17.12 43.50
N GLY A 17 9.13 16.52 43.21
CA GLY A 17 9.85 15.67 44.17
C GLY A 17 9.17 14.41 44.70
N VAL A 18 9.21 13.33 43.91
CA VAL A 18 9.46 11.99 44.45
C VAL A 18 10.56 11.38 43.59
N VAL A 19 11.82 11.51 44.01
CA VAL A 19 12.89 10.66 43.51
C VAL A 19 12.68 9.30 44.16
N TRP A 20 11.76 8.52 43.60
CA TRP A 20 11.74 7.09 43.86
C TRP A 20 13.03 6.57 43.24
N ALA A 21 13.89 5.96 44.05
CA ALA A 21 15.02 5.21 43.55
C ALA A 21 14.46 4.07 42.70
N ALA A 22 14.25 4.34 41.42
CA ALA A 22 14.01 3.30 40.44
C ALA A 22 15.26 2.42 40.52
N ALA A 23 15.08 1.20 41.02
CA ALA A 23 16.06 0.15 40.81
C ALA A 23 16.40 0.21 39.32
N VAL A 24 17.64 0.60 39.02
CA VAL A 24 18.14 0.60 37.65
C VAL A 24 17.81 -0.79 37.14
N PRO A 25 16.93 -0.95 36.12
CA PRO A 25 16.57 -2.28 35.67
C PRO A 25 17.88 -2.97 35.36
N MET A 26 18.10 -4.10 36.05
CA MET A 26 19.28 -4.91 35.88
C MET A 26 19.51 -5.02 34.39
N THR A 27 20.70 -4.63 33.93
CA THR A 27 21.14 -4.84 32.55
C THR A 27 20.66 -6.21 32.12
N VAL A 28 19.62 -6.25 31.29
CA VAL A 28 19.11 -7.50 30.75
C VAL A 28 20.29 -8.04 29.97
N ARG A 29 20.93 -9.09 30.49
CA ARG A 29 21.97 -9.80 29.75
C ARG A 29 21.22 -10.53 28.65
N THR A 30 20.83 -9.80 27.61
CA THR A 30 20.05 -10.31 26.49
C THR A 30 20.86 -11.45 25.90
N ASP A 31 20.27 -12.64 25.88
CA ASP A 31 20.93 -13.82 25.36
C ASP A 31 21.33 -13.57 23.90
N LEU A 32 22.56 -13.95 23.52
CA LEU A 32 23.05 -13.70 22.17
C LEU A 32 22.18 -14.41 21.14
N VAL A 33 21.61 -15.55 21.52
CA VAL A 33 20.66 -16.28 20.68
C VAL A 33 19.34 -15.51 20.53
N SER A 34 18.82 -14.89 21.59
CA SER A 34 17.57 -14.12 21.51
C SER A 34 17.73 -12.86 20.68
N VAL A 35 18.85 -12.13 20.81
CA VAL A 35 19.14 -10.95 19.98
C VAL A 35 19.32 -11.36 18.52
N TYR A 36 19.95 -12.50 18.26
CA TYR A 36 20.10 -13.02 16.90
C TYR A 36 18.75 -13.38 16.26
N GLN A 37 17.85 -14.04 17.00
CA GLN A 37 16.50 -14.37 16.52
C GLN A 37 15.72 -13.09 16.20
N GLU A 38 15.68 -12.15 17.14
CA GLU A 38 15.05 -10.85 16.97
C GLU A 38 15.62 -10.10 15.76
N ALA A 39 16.94 -10.15 15.56
CA ALA A 39 17.60 -9.54 14.43
C ALA A 39 17.21 -10.23 13.12
N VAL A 40 17.20 -11.57 13.04
CA VAL A 40 16.81 -12.31 11.83
C VAL A 40 15.35 -12.03 11.46
N ASP A 41 14.46 -11.95 12.44
CA ASP A 41 13.04 -11.73 12.20
C ASP A 41 12.75 -10.30 11.74
N ASN A 42 13.53 -9.32 12.21
CA ASN A 42 13.35 -7.90 11.88
C ASN A 42 14.36 -7.36 10.84
N ASN A 43 15.21 -8.20 10.25
CA ASN A 43 16.23 -7.76 9.30
C ASN A 43 15.59 -7.34 7.95
N ALA A 44 15.76 -6.07 7.60
CA ALA A 44 15.22 -5.51 6.35
C ALA A 44 15.87 -6.10 5.08
N ASP A 45 17.17 -6.39 5.09
CA ASP A 45 17.87 -6.97 3.94
C ASP A 45 17.42 -8.41 3.69
N LEU A 46 17.20 -9.19 4.75
CA LEU A 46 16.66 -10.54 4.64
C LEU A 46 15.22 -10.52 4.12
N ALA A 47 14.40 -9.58 4.60
CA ALA A 47 13.04 -9.37 4.09
C ALA A 47 13.06 -8.98 2.60
N ALA A 48 13.95 -8.07 2.20
CA ALA A 48 14.12 -7.67 0.81
C ALA A 48 14.54 -8.85 -0.08
N ALA A 49 15.54 -9.63 0.34
CA ALA A 49 15.99 -10.82 -0.39
C ALA A 49 14.88 -11.87 -0.55
N ARG A 50 14.05 -12.07 0.48
CA ARG A 50 12.87 -12.96 0.42
C ARG A 50 11.82 -12.44 -0.57
N ALA A 51 11.57 -11.12 -0.57
CA ALA A 51 10.65 -10.49 -1.50
C ALA A 51 11.14 -10.60 -2.95
N ASP A 52 12.42 -10.32 -3.19
CA ASP A 52 13.07 -10.48 -4.49
C ASP A 52 13.02 -11.93 -4.99
N TYR A 53 13.27 -12.89 -4.10
CA TYR A 53 13.11 -14.30 -4.41
C TYR A 53 11.67 -14.63 -4.80
N GLY A 54 10.68 -14.14 -4.06
CA GLY A 54 9.27 -14.25 -4.42
C GLY A 54 8.97 -13.70 -5.81
N ALA A 55 9.42 -12.47 -6.11
CA ALA A 55 9.24 -11.83 -7.40
C ALA A 55 9.87 -12.65 -8.55
N ARG A 56 11.08 -13.17 -8.35
CA ARG A 56 11.76 -14.00 -9.36
C ARG A 56 11.06 -15.34 -9.59
N ARG A 57 10.45 -15.92 -8.55
CA ARG A 57 9.70 -17.18 -8.68
C ARG A 57 8.49 -17.03 -9.59
N GLU A 58 7.87 -15.85 -9.66
CA GLU A 58 6.71 -15.59 -10.52
C GLU A 58 7.03 -15.60 -12.02
N VAL A 59 8.31 -15.52 -12.41
CA VAL A 59 8.71 -15.58 -13.83
C VAL A 59 8.31 -16.90 -14.48
N VAL A 60 8.43 -18.02 -13.75
CA VAL A 60 8.08 -19.36 -14.27
C VAL A 60 6.58 -19.52 -14.53
N PRO A 61 5.66 -19.25 -13.57
CA PRO A 61 4.24 -19.33 -13.84
C PRO A 61 3.77 -18.31 -14.89
N GLN A 62 4.36 -17.10 -14.95
CA GLN A 62 4.06 -16.12 -16.01
C GLN A 62 4.44 -16.66 -17.40
N ALA A 63 5.65 -17.24 -17.53
CA ALA A 63 6.07 -17.87 -18.78
C ALA A 63 5.17 -19.05 -19.17
N ARG A 64 4.72 -19.84 -18.20
CA ARG A 64 3.78 -20.95 -18.44
C ARG A 64 2.40 -20.46 -18.85
N ALA A 65 1.89 -19.39 -18.26
CA ALA A 65 0.59 -18.82 -18.61
C ALA A 65 0.53 -18.41 -20.09
N GLY A 66 1.64 -17.95 -20.67
CA GLY A 66 1.74 -17.63 -22.10
C GLY A 66 1.66 -18.84 -23.04
N LEU A 67 1.85 -20.06 -22.55
CA LEU A 67 1.74 -21.30 -23.34
C LEU A 67 0.37 -21.97 -23.21
N LEU A 68 -0.47 -21.51 -22.28
CA LEU A 68 -1.79 -22.10 -22.02
C LEU A 68 -2.87 -21.32 -22.79
N PRO A 69 -3.95 -21.99 -23.23
CA PRO A 69 -5.10 -21.30 -23.78
C PRO A 69 -5.71 -20.33 -22.77
N ASN A 70 -5.99 -19.10 -23.22
CA ASN A 70 -6.67 -18.11 -22.41
C ASN A 70 -8.19 -18.28 -22.52
N LEU A 71 -8.88 -18.40 -21.40
CA LEU A 71 -10.33 -18.38 -21.33
C LEU A 71 -10.79 -17.02 -20.82
N SER A 72 -11.54 -16.29 -21.64
CA SER A 72 -12.11 -14.99 -21.28
C SER A 72 -13.59 -14.97 -21.62
N ALA A 73 -14.37 -14.21 -20.85
CA ALA A 73 -15.75 -13.88 -21.16
C ALA A 73 -15.90 -12.35 -21.09
N GLY A 74 -16.62 -11.79 -22.03
CA GLY A 74 -16.85 -10.36 -22.18
C GLY A 74 -18.31 -10.06 -22.46
N ALA A 75 -18.78 -8.92 -21.96
CA ALA A 75 -20.08 -8.37 -22.29
C ALA A 75 -19.93 -6.86 -22.42
N ASP A 76 -20.37 -6.32 -23.56
CA ASP A 76 -20.24 -4.90 -23.87
C ASP A 76 -21.62 -4.30 -24.14
N MET A 77 -21.83 -3.08 -23.63
CA MET A 77 -23.00 -2.27 -23.90
C MET A 77 -22.55 -0.90 -24.37
N MET A 78 -22.98 -0.50 -25.56
CA MET A 78 -22.61 0.77 -26.17
C MET A 78 -23.85 1.63 -26.38
N HIS A 79 -23.74 2.91 -26.03
CA HIS A 79 -24.69 3.93 -26.41
C HIS A 79 -23.93 5.14 -26.95
N THR A 80 -24.24 5.53 -28.18
CA THR A 80 -23.62 6.67 -28.82
C THR A 80 -24.70 7.58 -29.38
N ARG A 81 -24.67 8.83 -28.91
CA ARG A 81 -25.46 9.92 -29.45
C ARG A 81 -24.52 10.86 -30.17
N THR A 82 -24.70 11.00 -31.47
CA THR A 82 -24.02 12.02 -32.27
C THR A 82 -25.01 13.10 -32.64
N LYS A 83 -24.64 14.36 -32.45
CA LYS A 83 -25.39 15.53 -32.89
C LYS A 83 -24.50 16.33 -33.83
N LEU A 84 -24.98 16.58 -35.04
CA LEU A 84 -24.38 17.54 -35.98
C LEU A 84 -25.23 18.81 -35.96
N ASP A 85 -24.58 19.97 -36.02
CA ASP A 85 -25.25 21.27 -35.95
C ASP A 85 -25.69 21.75 -37.34
N GLU A 86 -24.86 21.57 -38.38
CA GLU A 86 -25.22 21.84 -39.78
C GLU A 86 -24.70 20.73 -40.73
N PRO A 87 -25.61 20.01 -41.43
CA PRO A 87 -27.05 19.98 -41.24
C PRO A 87 -27.42 19.44 -39.84
N SER A 88 -28.51 19.93 -39.26
CA SER A 88 -28.94 19.50 -37.93
C SER A 88 -29.45 18.05 -37.97
N ILE A 89 -28.63 17.10 -37.51
CA ILE A 89 -29.00 15.68 -37.43
C ILE A 89 -28.54 15.11 -36.09
N THR A 90 -29.45 14.40 -35.42
CA THR A 90 -29.12 13.64 -34.21
C THR A 90 -29.29 12.17 -34.53
N SER A 91 -28.22 11.39 -34.33
CA SER A 91 -28.23 9.95 -34.51
C SER A 91 -27.91 9.27 -33.19
N ASN A 92 -28.68 8.23 -32.91
CA ASN A 92 -28.57 7.45 -31.69
C ASN A 92 -28.34 5.99 -32.06
N ARG A 93 -27.23 5.41 -31.60
CA ARG A 93 -26.88 4.01 -31.83
C ARG A 93 -26.68 3.34 -30.48
N SER A 94 -27.35 2.21 -30.27
CA SER A 94 -27.10 1.33 -29.14
C SER A 94 -26.81 -0.09 -29.62
N GLY A 95 -25.95 -0.80 -28.88
CA GLY A 95 -25.62 -2.19 -29.17
C GLY A 95 -25.19 -2.92 -27.91
N ASN A 96 -25.44 -4.22 -27.89
CA ASN A 96 -24.95 -5.16 -26.91
C ASN A 96 -24.15 -6.26 -27.63
N ALA A 97 -23.07 -6.71 -27.01
CA ALA A 97 -22.24 -7.81 -27.51
C ALA A 97 -21.81 -8.70 -26.34
N TRP A 98 -21.63 -9.99 -26.61
CA TRP A 98 -21.16 -10.98 -25.65
C TRP A 98 -20.18 -11.91 -26.35
N SER A 99 -19.08 -12.29 -25.67
CA SER A 99 -18.01 -13.13 -26.21
C SER A 99 -17.43 -14.06 -25.16
#